data_AF-A0A8R2B201-F1
#
_entry.id   AF-A0A8R2B201-F1
#
_cell.length_a   1.000
_cell.length_b   1.000
_cell.length_c   1.000
_cell.angle_alpha   90.00
_cell.angle_beta   90.00
_cell.angle_gamma   90.00
#
_symmetry.space_group_name_H-M   'P 1'
#
loop_
_entity.id
_entity.type
_entity.pdbx_description
1 polymer ?
#
loop_
_entity_poly.entity_id
_entity_poly.type
_entity_poly.pdbx_seq_one_letter_code
_entity_poly.pdbx_strand_id
1 'polypeptide(L)'
;MLPTPQCPTVYVGDFNSHSTNWGYTTENEDGERLFSWATLNRLHLLYDAKQGGTFVFGRWGIATTPDLCFVTTYFRDQPIRTSGTILHNFPRTQHKPVAIDIGLHLPR
;
A
#
# COMPACT_ATOMS: atom_id res chain seq x y z
N MET A 1 1.00 -18.72 -3.63
CA MET A 1 0.18 -18.11 -4.71
C MET A 1 -0.62 -16.98 -4.11
N LEU A 2 -0.70 -15.84 -4.80
CA LEU A 2 -1.55 -14.72 -4.40
C LEU A 2 -3.03 -15.03 -4.75
N PRO A 3 -4.00 -14.60 -3.95
CA PRO A 3 -5.41 -15.00 -4.09
C PRO A 3 -6.09 -14.29 -5.27
N THR A 4 -7.15 -14.90 -5.82
CA THR A 4 -8.07 -14.21 -6.73
C THR A 4 -9.03 -13.34 -5.92
N PRO A 5 -9.08 -12.01 -6.09
CA PRO A 5 -9.94 -11.15 -5.28
C PRO A 5 -11.43 -11.34 -5.55
N GLN A 6 -12.26 -11.23 -4.49
CA GLN A 6 -13.71 -11.16 -4.59
C GLN A 6 -14.16 -9.70 -4.41
N CYS A 7 -14.68 -9.04 -5.43
CA CYS A 7 -14.99 -7.62 -5.33
C CYS A 7 -16.24 -7.34 -4.46
N PRO A 8 -16.20 -6.36 -3.53
CA PRO A 8 -15.05 -5.53 -3.16
C PRO A 8 -14.11 -6.21 -2.15
N THR A 9 -12.79 -6.06 -2.32
CA THR A 9 -11.76 -6.56 -1.39
C THR A 9 -10.66 -5.52 -1.16
N VAL A 10 -10.09 -5.54 0.05
CA VAL A 10 -8.90 -4.79 0.42
C VAL A 10 -7.82 -5.75 0.94
N TYR A 11 -6.60 -5.58 0.47
CA TYR A 11 -5.42 -6.25 0.99
C TYR A 11 -4.55 -5.24 1.70
N VAL A 12 -4.25 -5.49 2.97
CA VAL A 12 -3.38 -4.64 3.80
C VAL A 12 -2.40 -5.53 4.53
N GLY A 13 -1.14 -5.14 4.56
CA GLY A 13 -0.14 -5.85 5.34
C GLY A 13 1.27 -5.39 5.00
N ASP A 14 2.22 -6.01 5.70
CA ASP A 14 3.63 -5.96 5.36
C ASP A 14 3.91 -7.02 4.29
N PHE A 15 4.21 -6.58 3.08
CA PHE A 15 4.49 -7.47 1.95
C PHE A 15 5.99 -7.78 1.81
N ASN A 16 6.87 -6.97 2.41
CA ASN A 16 8.33 -7.05 2.24
C ASN A 16 8.81 -7.22 0.78
N SER A 17 8.02 -6.72 -0.18
CA SER A 17 8.33 -6.74 -1.61
C SER A 17 8.90 -5.40 -2.05
N HIS A 18 9.92 -5.42 -2.92
CA HIS A 18 10.60 -4.20 -3.36
C HIS A 18 10.16 -3.85 -4.77
N SER A 19 9.56 -2.67 -4.94
CA SER A 19 9.22 -2.12 -6.25
C SER A 19 9.36 -0.61 -6.31
N THR A 20 9.80 -0.12 -7.47
CA THR A 20 9.80 1.29 -7.83
C THR A 20 8.38 1.88 -7.83
N ASN A 21 7.35 1.05 -8.01
CA ASN A 21 5.94 1.45 -7.92
C ASN A 21 5.51 1.93 -6.53
N TRP A 22 6.24 1.55 -5.47
CA TRP A 22 5.99 2.02 -4.09
C TRP A 22 7.26 2.53 -3.40
N GLY A 23 8.19 3.08 -4.19
CA GLY A 23 9.27 3.93 -3.67
C GLY A 23 10.60 3.24 -3.39
N TYR A 24 10.79 1.98 -3.80
CA TYR A 24 12.13 1.39 -3.83
C TYR A 24 12.92 1.88 -5.04
N THR A 25 14.25 1.84 -4.96
CA THR A 25 15.14 2.18 -6.09
C THR A 25 15.31 1.03 -7.09
N THR A 26 14.97 -0.19 -6.68
CA THR A 26 15.13 -1.43 -7.46
C THR A 26 13.93 -2.34 -7.24
N GLU A 27 13.68 -3.19 -8.23
CA GLU A 27 12.69 -4.26 -8.16
C GLU A 27 13.33 -5.53 -7.58
N ASN A 28 12.56 -6.31 -6.81
CA ASN A 28 12.87 -7.71 -6.54
C ASN A 28 11.79 -8.63 -7.13
N GLU A 29 12.05 -9.94 -7.16
CA GLU A 29 11.14 -10.93 -7.75
C GLU A 29 9.73 -10.87 -7.10
N ASP A 30 9.66 -10.63 -5.80
CA ASP A 30 8.39 -10.52 -5.09
C ASP A 30 7.64 -9.23 -5.45
N GLY A 31 8.35 -8.12 -5.69
CA GLY A 31 7.77 -6.86 -6.19
C GLY A 31 7.19 -7.01 -7.58
N GLU A 32 7.93 -7.65 -8.49
CA GLU A 32 7.45 -7.93 -9.84
C GLU A 32 6.21 -8.84 -9.83
N ARG A 33 6.22 -9.89 -9.00
CA ARG A 33 5.09 -10.81 -8.83
C ARG A 33 3.87 -10.11 -8.24
N LEU A 34 4.07 -9.30 -7.19
CA LEU A 34 2.99 -8.58 -6.53
C LEU A 34 2.39 -7.52 -7.44
N PHE A 35 3.21 -6.75 -8.16
CA PHE A 35 2.76 -5.77 -9.13
C PHE A 35 1.97 -6.43 -10.26
N SER A 36 2.50 -7.51 -10.84
CA SER A 36 1.82 -8.28 -11.89
C SER A 36 0.47 -8.83 -11.41
N TRP A 37 0.43 -9.40 -10.21
CA TRP A 37 -0.82 -9.87 -9.60
C TRP A 37 -1.82 -8.73 -9.40
N ALA A 38 -1.39 -7.58 -8.90
CA ALA A 38 -2.26 -6.42 -8.70
C ALA A 38 -2.82 -5.91 -10.04
N THR A 39 -1.98 -5.79 -11.07
CA THR A 39 -2.40 -5.38 -12.42
C THR A 39 -3.42 -6.35 -13.02
N LEU A 40 -3.13 -7.66 -13.00
CA LEU A 40 -4.02 -8.68 -13.57
C LEU A 40 -5.38 -8.74 -12.87
N ASN A 41 -5.42 -8.44 -11.57
CA ASN A 41 -6.64 -8.47 -10.78
C ASN A 41 -7.29 -7.09 -10.58
N ARG A 42 -6.85 -6.06 -11.33
CA ARG A 42 -7.39 -4.69 -11.28
C ARG A 42 -7.42 -4.12 -9.85
N LEU A 43 -6.32 -4.31 -9.14
CA LEU A 43 -6.11 -3.73 -7.83
C LEU A 43 -5.41 -2.38 -7.96
N HIS A 44 -5.93 -1.40 -7.24
CA HIS A 44 -5.33 -0.09 -7.11
C HIS A 44 -4.49 -0.03 -5.83
N LEU A 45 -3.25 0.44 -5.94
CA LEU A 45 -2.35 0.64 -4.82
C LEU A 45 -2.59 2.02 -4.18
N LEU A 46 -2.83 2.05 -2.87
CA LEU A 46 -2.88 3.28 -2.09
C LEU A 46 -1.46 3.68 -1.66
N TYR A 47 -0.76 4.38 -2.54
CA TYR A 47 0.59 4.88 -2.30
C TYR A 47 0.71 6.36 -2.67
N ASP A 48 1.34 7.14 -1.81
CA ASP A 48 1.67 8.54 -2.04
C ASP A 48 3.11 8.81 -1.62
N ALA A 49 3.99 8.99 -2.60
CA ALA A 49 5.41 9.24 -2.37
C ALA A 49 5.67 10.49 -1.51
N LYS A 50 4.73 11.43 -1.42
CA LYS A 50 4.87 12.64 -0.60
C LYS A 50 4.79 12.35 0.91
N GLN A 51 4.21 11.21 1.30
CA GLN A 51 4.07 10.84 2.72
C GLN A 51 5.32 10.14 3.28
N GLY A 52 6.29 9.81 2.43
CA GLY A 52 7.49 9.05 2.80
C GLY A 52 7.22 7.56 2.95
N GLY A 53 8.08 6.85 3.67
CA GLY A 53 7.97 5.41 3.90
C GLY A 53 7.23 5.04 5.19
N THR A 54 6.65 3.83 5.18
CA THR A 54 5.96 3.18 6.30
C THR A 54 6.89 2.47 7.26
N PHE A 55 8.13 2.19 6.88
CA PHE A 55 9.15 1.62 7.76
C PHE A 55 10.37 2.53 7.85
N VAL A 56 10.91 2.77 9.05
CA VAL A 56 12.08 3.63 9.26
C VAL A 56 13.27 2.84 9.82
N PHE A 57 14.39 2.88 9.12
CA PHE A 57 15.67 2.41 9.62
C PHE A 57 16.22 3.42 10.63
N GLY A 58 16.09 3.11 11.92
CA GLY A 58 16.26 4.09 13.02
C GLY A 58 17.63 4.77 13.09
N ARG A 59 18.70 4.19 12.53
CA ARG A 59 20.05 4.76 12.61
C ARG A 59 20.38 5.74 11.48
N TRP A 60 19.66 5.69 10.36
CA TRP A 60 20.04 6.41 9.13
C TRP A 60 18.94 7.33 8.60
N GLY A 61 17.74 7.33 9.20
CA GLY A 61 16.61 8.12 8.71
C GLY A 61 16.10 7.69 7.33
N ILE A 62 16.58 6.56 6.81
CA ILE A 62 16.12 5.96 5.57
C ILE A 62 14.75 5.35 5.85
N ALA A 63 13.78 5.66 5.00
CA ALA A 63 12.44 5.08 5.06
C ALA A 63 12.16 4.24 3.81
N THR A 64 11.49 3.11 4.00
CA THR A 64 11.00 2.23 2.93
C THR A 64 9.50 1.99 3.08
N THR A 65 8.89 1.38 2.07
CA THR A 65 7.44 1.15 2.03
C THR A 65 7.11 -0.34 1.90
N PRO A 66 7.37 -1.17 2.92
CA PRO A 66 7.02 -2.59 2.89
C PRO A 66 5.53 -2.82 3.22
N ASP A 67 4.93 -1.92 4.03
CA ASP A 67 3.50 -1.93 4.34
C ASP A 67 2.70 -1.32 3.17
N LEU A 68 1.86 -2.13 2.52
CA LEU A 68 1.09 -1.74 1.34
C LEU A 68 -0.41 -1.94 1.55
N CYS A 69 -1.21 -1.17 0.80
CA CYS A 69 -2.65 -1.34 0.73
C CYS A 69 -3.11 -1.38 -0.73
N PHE A 70 -3.77 -2.48 -1.10
CA PHE A 70 -4.38 -2.66 -2.41
C PHE A 70 -5.90 -2.76 -2.29
N VAL A 71 -6.62 -2.06 -3.16
CA VAL A 71 -8.09 -2.03 -3.17
C VAL A 71 -8.61 -2.44 -4.55
N THR A 72 -9.66 -3.27 -4.60
CA THR A 72 -10.32 -3.59 -5.88
C THR A 72 -10.92 -2.33 -6.51
N THR A 73 -10.75 -2.14 -7.82
CA THR A 73 -11.49 -1.12 -8.57
C THR A 73 -12.91 -1.63 -8.89
N TYR A 74 -13.89 -0.71 -8.93
CA TYR A 74 -15.27 -0.99 -9.31
C TYR A 74 -15.45 -0.90 -10.84
N PHE A 75 -16.68 -1.15 -11.32
CA PHE A 75 -17.07 -1.05 -12.72
C PHE A 75 -16.57 0.27 -13.36
N ARG A 76 -15.85 0.19 -14.49
CA ARG A 76 -15.10 1.29 -15.17
C ARG A 76 -13.79 1.74 -14.51
N ASP A 77 -13.11 0.84 -13.81
CA ASP A 77 -11.77 1.08 -13.24
C ASP A 77 -11.71 2.24 -12.24
N GLN A 78 -12.85 2.69 -11.72
CA GLN A 78 -12.87 3.68 -10.64
C GLN A 78 -12.60 2.95 -9.31
N PRO A 79 -11.57 3.35 -8.56
CA PRO A 79 -11.35 2.83 -7.22
C PRO A 79 -12.57 3.11 -6.35
N ILE A 80 -12.85 2.21 -5.41
CA ILE A 80 -13.68 2.58 -4.25
C ILE A 80 -13.06 3.86 -3.68
N ARG A 81 -13.88 4.86 -3.32
CA ARG A 81 -13.37 6.10 -2.73
C ARG A 81 -12.52 5.72 -1.52
N THR A 82 -11.23 5.98 -1.63
CA THR A 82 -10.22 5.50 -0.68
C THR A 82 -9.12 6.52 -0.51
N SER A 83 -8.56 6.58 0.70
CA SER A 83 -7.36 7.34 1.01
C SER A 83 -6.51 6.61 2.03
N GLY A 84 -5.20 6.72 1.89
CA GLY A 84 -4.22 6.24 2.86
C GLY A 84 -3.45 7.42 3.45
N THR A 85 -3.29 7.44 4.77
CA THR A 85 -2.45 8.42 5.47
C THR A 85 -1.47 7.70 6.40
N ILE A 86 -0.17 7.89 6.16
CA ILE A 86 0.89 7.47 7.07
C ILE A 86 0.85 8.38 8.30
N LEU A 87 0.67 7.79 9.47
CA LEU A 87 0.61 8.50 10.74
C LEU A 87 2.01 8.73 11.32
N HIS A 88 2.06 9.46 12.43
CA HIS A 88 3.30 9.71 13.17
C HIS A 88 3.89 8.41 13.73
N ASN A 89 5.19 8.44 14.03
CA ASN A 89 5.91 7.30 14.59
C ASN A 89 5.21 6.75 15.83
N PHE A 90 5.03 5.43 15.86
CA PHE A 90 4.50 4.75 17.03
C PHE A 90 5.65 4.30 17.94
N PRO A 91 5.57 4.48 19.27
CA PRO A 91 6.66 4.11 20.16
C PRO A 91 7.04 2.63 20.05
N ARG A 92 8.35 2.35 20.11
CA ARG A 92 8.93 0.99 20.15
C ARG A 92 8.70 0.12 18.91
N THR A 93 8.35 0.72 17.77
CA THR A 93 8.31 0.05 16.46
C THR A 93 9.01 0.91 15.40
N GLN A 94 9.53 0.25 14.38
CA GLN A 94 10.07 0.91 13.18
C GLN A 94 9.00 1.15 12.11
N HIS A 95 7.86 0.44 12.21
CA HIS A 95 6.71 0.66 11.35
C HIS A 95 5.93 1.90 11.81
N LYS A 96 5.43 2.65 10.84
CA LYS A 96 4.48 3.73 11.03
C LYS A 96 3.07 3.19 10.80
N PRO A 97 2.11 3.51 11.67
CA PRO A 97 0.72 3.18 11.43
C PRO A 97 0.23 3.85 10.14
N VAL A 98 -0.66 3.18 9.42
CA VAL A 98 -1.33 3.74 8.24
C VAL A 98 -2.83 3.75 8.50
N ALA A 99 -3.45 4.93 8.44
CA ALA A 99 -4.89 5.07 8.45
C ALA A 99 -5.41 4.91 7.02
N ILE A 100 -6.41 4.03 6.83
CA ILE A 100 -7.01 3.77 5.53
C ILE A 100 -8.50 4.06 5.66
N ASP A 101 -8.98 5.06 4.92
CA ASP A 101 -10.40 5.38 4.82
C ASP A 101 -10.97 4.73 3.56
N ILE A 102 -12.08 4.02 3.69
CA ILE A 102 -12.75 3.34 2.58
C ILE A 102 -14.24 3.68 2.59
N GLY A 103 -14.76 4.09 1.43
CA GLY A 103 -16.18 4.29 1.20
C GLY A 103 -16.61 5.76 1.29
N LEU A 104 -17.85 5.97 1.75
CA LEU A 104 -18.52 7.26 1.70
C LEU A 104 -18.05 8.17 2.85
N HIS A 105 -17.39 9.28 2.51
CA HIS A 105 -17.13 10.35 3.48
C HIS A 105 -18.42 11.17 3.65
N LEU A 106 -19.10 10.98 4.79
CA LEU A 106 -20.25 11.79 5.16
C LEU A 106 -19.77 13.14 5.72
N PRO A 107 -20.31 14.28 5.25
CA PRO A 107 -20.05 15.56 5.91
C PRO A 107 -20.48 15.46 7.38
N ARG A 108 -19.66 15.99 8.28
CA ARG A 108 -20.04 16.21 9.67
C ARG A 108 -20.94 17.42 9.81
#